data_AF-X1A5Z5-F1
#
_entry.id   AF-X1A5Z5-F1
#
_cell.length_a   1.000
_cell.length_b   1.000
_cell.length_c   1.000
_cell.angle_alpha   90.00
_cell.angle_beta   90.00
_cell.angle_gamma   90.00
#
_symmetry.space_group_name_H-M   'P 1'
#
loop_
_entity.id
_entity.type
_entity.pdbx_description
1 polymer ?
#
loop_
_entity_poly.entity_id
_entity_poly.type
_entity_poly.pdbx_seq_one_letter_code
_entity_poly.pdbx_strand_id
1 'polypeptide(L)' 'MTQCAKGLLNGPCGGTRRDGKCEVNPDNDCTWVLIYRRLKELGELVKMREIMPPKDWSKMQRPRELEVEPLSLE' A
#
# COMPACT_ATOMS: atom_id res chain seq x y z
N MET A 1 2.50 -7.39 1.73
CA MET A 1 3.41 -6.34 2.21
C MET A 1 2.89 -5.02 1.66
N THR A 2 2.94 -3.90 2.39
CA THR A 2 2.54 -2.60 1.83
C THR A 2 3.72 -1.99 1.07
N GLN A 3 3.44 -1.21 0.02
CA GLN A 3 4.48 -0.52 -0.76
C GLN A 3 5.01 0.74 -0.05
N CYS A 4 4.32 1.21 0.99
CA CYS A 4 4.79 2.34 1.78
C CYS A 4 6.01 1.93 2.62
N ALA A 5 7.12 2.68 2.51
CA ALA A 5 8.36 2.44 3.26
C ALA A 5 8.16 2.45 4.80
N LYS A 6 7.10 3.12 5.28
CA LYS A 6 6.74 3.16 6.71
C LYS A 6 5.78 2.06 7.17
N GLY A 7 5.38 1.15 6.27
CA GLY A 7 4.45 0.09 6.64
C GLY A 7 2.99 0.54 6.81
N LEU A 8 2.64 1.77 6.39
CA LEU A 8 1.28 2.30 6.54
C LEU A 8 0.29 1.68 5.55
N LEU A 9 -0.95 1.56 6.01
CA LEU A 9 -2.07 0.94 5.31
C LEU A 9 -3.30 1.87 5.23
N ASN A 10 -3.58 2.64 6.28
CA ASN A 10 -4.84 3.38 6.45
C ASN A 10 -4.72 4.89 6.22
N GLY A 11 -3.85 5.30 5.29
CA GLY A 11 -3.75 6.71 4.90
C GLY A 11 -2.32 7.21 4.69
N PRO A 12 -2.18 8.39 4.06
CA PRO A 12 -0.89 9.01 3.80
C PRO A 12 -0.17 9.40 5.09
N CYS A 13 1.15 9.23 5.13
CA CYS A 13 1.98 9.67 6.27
C CYS A 13 2.22 11.19 6.32
N GLY A 14 1.82 11.96 5.30
CA GLY A 14 2.21 13.36 5.13
C GLY A 14 3.66 13.56 4.65
N GLY A 15 4.51 12.54 4.76
CA GLY A 15 5.92 12.56 4.38
C GLY A 15 6.22 12.40 2.89
N THR A 16 5.51 13.16 2.05
CA THR A 16 5.73 13.19 0.60
C THR A 16 6.58 14.39 0.25
N ARG A 17 7.68 14.18 -0.48
CA ARG A 17 8.52 15.25 -1.01
C ARG A 17 7.80 16.03 -2.10
N ARG A 18 8.25 17.26 -2.39
CA ARG A 18 7.62 18.14 -3.38
C ARG A 18 7.63 17.57 -4.81
N ASP A 19 8.61 16.72 -5.11
CA ASP A 19 8.73 15.99 -6.38
C ASP A 19 7.83 14.74 -6.47
N GLY A 20 7.07 14.42 -5.41
CA GLY A 20 6.21 13.24 -5.34
C GLY A 20 6.91 11.97 -4.83
N LYS A 21 8.17 12.07 -4.37
CA LYS A 21 8.93 10.93 -3.84
C LYS A 21 8.74 10.74 -2.33
N CYS A 22 9.13 9.58 -1.81
CA CYS A 22 9.03 9.29 -0.38
C CYS A 22 10.08 10.09 0.43
N GLU A 23 9.74 10.55 1.64
CA GLU A 23 10.73 11.21 2.50
C GLU A 23 11.82 10.25 3.01
N VAL A 24 11.48 8.97 3.22
CA VAL A 24 12.37 7.96 3.82
C VAL A 24 13.34 7.40 2.79
N ASN A 25 12.83 7.09 1.60
CA ASN A 25 13.64 6.63 0.47
C ASN A 25 13.39 7.56 -0.72
N PRO A 26 14.30 8.53 -0.97
CA PRO A 26 14.17 9.49 -2.05
C PRO A 26 14.27 8.90 -3.46
N ASP A 27 14.65 7.64 -3.64
CA ASP A 27 14.66 7.02 -4.98
C ASP A 27 13.25 6.52 -5.34
N ASN A 28 12.47 6.13 -4.35
CA ASN A 28 11.14 5.56 -4.51
C ASN A 28 10.05 6.64 -4.63
N ASP A 29 9.14 6.43 -5.57
CA ASP A 29 7.92 7.23 -5.66
C ASP A 29 7.01 6.98 -4.46
N CYS A 30 6.35 8.04 -3.96
CA CYS A 30 5.47 7.90 -2.82
C CYS A 30 4.21 7.11 -3.22
N THR A 31 3.98 5.95 -2.60
CA THR A 31 2.81 5.11 -2.88
C THR A 31 1.49 5.87 -2.79
N TRP A 32 1.35 6.80 -1.84
CA TRP A 32 0.13 7.60 -1.68
C TRP A 32 -0.09 8.62 -2.79
N VAL A 33 0.98 9.14 -3.39
CA VAL A 33 0.89 9.98 -4.60
C VAL A 33 0.42 9.16 -5.78
N LEU A 34 0.96 7.93 -5.93
CA LEU A 34 0.54 7.02 -7.00
C LEU A 34 -0.94 6.65 -6.86
N ILE A 35 -1.39 6.32 -5.65
CA ILE A 35 -2.81 6.05 -5.35
C ILE A 35 -3.67 7.28 -5.70
N TYR A 36 -3.27 8.48 -5.27
CA TYR A 36 -4.01 9.71 -5.57
C TYR A 36 -4.14 9.94 -7.08
N ARG A 37 -3.03 9.82 -7.84
CA ARG A 37 -3.02 10.00 -9.30
C ARG A 37 -3.97 9.02 -9.97
N ARG A 38 -3.90 7.74 -9.58
CA ARG A 38 -4.77 6.69 -10.11
C ARG A 38 -6.25 6.94 -9.80
N LEU A 39 -6.58 7.30 -8.56
CA LEU A 39 -7.96 7.61 -8.17
C LEU A 39 -8.49 8.87 -8.85
N LYS A 40 -7.63 9.87 -9.09
CA LYS A 40 -7.97 11.06 -9.86
C LYS A 40 -8.33 10.72 -11.31
N GLU A 41 -7.55 9.86 -11.96
CA GLU A 41 -7.83 9.36 -13.31
C GLU A 41 -9.16 8.58 -13.38
N LEU A 42 -9.49 7.83 -12.32
CA LEU A 42 -10.73 7.08 -12.21
C LEU A 42 -11.94 7.93 -11.77
N GLY A 43 -11.73 9.18 -11.36
CA GLY A 43 -12.80 10.01 -10.79
C GLY A 43 -13.25 9.59 -9.38
N GLU A 44 -12.48 8.74 -8.69
CA GLU A 44 -12.83 8.11 -7.42
C GLU A 44 -12.14 8.74 -6.20
N LEU A 45 -11.74 10.01 -6.27
CA LEU A 45 -11.05 10.70 -5.18
C LEU A 45 -11.83 10.75 -3.86
N VAL A 46 -13.16 10.57 -3.92
CA VAL A 46 -14.02 10.46 -2.73
C VAL A 46 -13.57 9.32 -1.82
N LYS A 47 -13.08 8.20 -2.38
CA LYS A 47 -12.61 7.04 -1.61
C LYS A 47 -11.44 7.36 -0.68
N MET A 48 -10.60 8.35 -1.00
CA MET A 48 -9.50 8.77 -0.11
C MET A 48 -9.97 9.49 1.15
N ARG A 49 -11.23 9.94 1.19
CA ARG A 49 -11.82 10.61 2.37
C ARG A 49 -12.47 9.62 3.32
N GLU A 50 -12.66 8.38 2.89
CA GLU A 50 -13.26 7.34 3.71
C GLU A 50 -12.27 6.86 4.78
N ILE A 51 -12.76 6.68 6.01
CA ILE A 51 -11.96 6.14 7.10
C ILE A 51 -11.99 4.62 6.99
N MET A 52 -10.85 4.03 6.63
CA MET A 52 -10.70 2.58 6.57
C MET A 52 -10.64 1.99 7.99
N PRO A 53 -11.34 0.88 8.27
CA PRO A 53 -11.25 0.21 9.56
C PRO A 53 -9.82 -0.29 9.83
N PRO A 54 -9.46 -0.54 11.10
CA PRO A 54 -8.22 -1.21 11.43
C PRO A 54 -8.09 -2.53 10.67
N LYS A 55 -6.91 -2.78 10.10
CA LYS A 55 -6.65 -4.04 9.41
C LYS A 55 -6.79 -5.21 10.39
N ASP A 56 -7.59 -6.20 10.03
CA ASP A 56 -7.65 -7.46 10.78
C ASP A 56 -6.32 -8.23 10.64
N TRP A 57 -5.65 -8.46 11.76
CA TRP A 57 -4.38 -9.18 11.84
C TRP A 57 -4.53 -10.65 12.25
N SER A 58 -5.72 -11.09 12.68
CA SER A 58 -5.97 -12.46 13.13
C SER A 58 -5.69 -13.51 12.03
N LYS A 59 -5.91 -13.12 10.77
CA LYS A 59 -5.62 -13.93 9.58
C LYS A 59 -4.12 -13.99 9.23
N MET A 60 -3.29 -13.18 9.87
CA MET A 60 -1.85 -13.15 9.61
C MET A 60 -1.14 -14.15 10.52
N GLN A 61 -1.29 -15.43 10.21
CA GLN A 61 -0.59 -16.52 10.89
C GLN A 61 0.93 -16.40 10.67
N ARG A 62 1.69 -16.59 11.75
CA ARG A 62 3.16 -16.60 11.81
C ARG A 62 3.56 -17.94 12.46
N PRO A 63 4.49 -18.73 11.90
CA PRO A 63 5.24 -18.51 10.66
C PRO A 63 4.33 -18.47 9.42
N ARG A 64 4.67 -17.65 8.43
CA ARG A 64 3.96 -17.65 7.15
C ARG A 64 4.57 -18.76 6.28
N GLU A 65 4.34 -20.00 6.70
CA GLU A 65 4.75 -21.18 5.98
C GLU A 65 3.56 -21.59 5.10
N LEU A 66 3.80 -21.67 3.80
CA LEU A 66 2.81 -22.11 2.83
C LEU A 66 3.33 -23.42 2.26
N GLU A 67 2.74 -24.54 2.70
CA GLU A 67 2.84 -25.78 1.95
C GLU A 67 1.96 -25.64 0.71
N VAL A 68 2.60 -25.52 -0.45
CA VAL A 68 1.92 -25.46 -1.74
C VAL A 68 2.18 -26.76 -2.48
N GLU A 69 1.13 -27.35 -3.04
CA GLU A 69 1.30 -28.47 -3.97
C GLU A 69 2.06 -27.97 -5.22
N PRO A 70 2.95 -28.79 -5.81
CA PRO A 70 3.67 -28.42 -7.02
C PRO A 70 2.67 -28.11 -8.14
N LEU A 71 2.80 -26.94 -8.77
CA LEU A 71 2.06 -26.68 -10.00
C LEU A 71 2.52 -27.65 -11.09
N SER A 72 1.63 -28.53 -11.54
CA SER A 72 1.82 -29.27 -12.78
C SER A 72 1.66 -28.30 -13.95
N LEU A 73 2.78 -27.89 -14.53
CA LEU A 73 2.80 -27.22 -15.82
C LEU A 73 2.88 -28.32 -16.87
N GLU A 74 1.72 -28.74 -17.40
CA GLU A 74 1.63 -29.44 -18.69
C GLU A 74 1.85 -28.46 -19.84
#